data_AF-A0A7K6P699-F1
#
_entry.id   AF-A0A7K6P699-F1
#
_cell.length_a   1.000
_cell.length_b   1.000
_cell.length_c   1.000
_cell.angle_alpha   90.00
_cell.angle_beta   90.00
_cell.angle_gamma   90.00
#
_symmetry.space_group_name_H-M   'P 1'
#
loop_
_entity.id
_entity.type
_entity.pdbx_description
1 polymer ?
#
loop_
_entity_poly.entity_id
_entity_poly.type
_entity_poly.pdbx_seq_one_letter_code
_entity_poly.pdbx_strand_id
1 'polypeptide(L)'
;KYTKFSISYYWVNSLDQKTSLSSRLANVAIPSGEENKTAALSYDYRIMQFENTSSTGTYYCEVKWNDIQKTGKGVFVLARDTGYINTSYGWEILITLTVLLAVLSITATALLLWKRKVLCPRRNQSNILRQKMETQLPSASPPSPPPVYD
;
A
#
# COMPACT_ATOMS: atom_id res chain seq x y z
N LYS A 1 -3.02 32.19 -36.08
CA LYS A 1 -3.42 30.80 -36.43
C LYS A 1 -4.24 30.12 -35.32
N TYR A 2 -3.91 30.32 -34.03
CA TYR A 2 -4.50 29.57 -32.92
C TYR A 2 -5.61 30.29 -32.14
N THR A 3 -6.04 31.48 -32.59
CA THR A 3 -7.03 32.30 -31.88
C THR A 3 -8.43 31.69 -31.91
N LYS A 4 -8.78 30.98 -32.98
CA LYS A 4 -10.08 30.29 -33.13
C LYS A 4 -9.89 28.77 -33.07
N PHE A 5 -10.65 28.10 -32.23
CA PHE A 5 -10.58 26.65 -32.06
C PHE A 5 -11.88 26.05 -31.55
N SER A 6 -12.08 24.76 -31.80
CA SER A 6 -13.18 24.00 -31.22
C SER A 6 -12.66 23.04 -30.16
N ILE A 7 -13.33 23.01 -29.01
CA ILE A 7 -13.11 22.04 -27.94
C ILE A 7 -14.29 21.07 -27.97
N SER A 8 -14.00 19.79 -28.02
CA SER A 8 -14.99 18.72 -28.02
C SER A 8 -14.69 17.73 -26.91
N TYR A 9 -15.71 17.38 -26.14
CA TYR A 9 -15.65 16.39 -25.09
C TYR A 9 -16.49 15.19 -25.48
N TYR A 10 -15.90 14.02 -25.36
CA TYR A 10 -16.54 12.75 -25.62
C TYR A 10 -16.03 11.70 -24.65
N TRP A 11 -16.76 10.61 -24.51
CA TRP A 11 -16.29 9.45 -23.77
C TRP A 11 -16.36 8.20 -24.66
N VAL A 12 -15.52 7.24 -24.33
CA VAL A 12 -15.45 5.93 -24.99
C VAL A 12 -15.76 4.86 -23.97
N ASN A 13 -16.72 3.99 -24.28
CA ASN A 13 -17.11 2.87 -23.41
C ASN A 13 -16.18 1.65 -23.61
N SER A 14 -16.41 0.58 -22.86
CA SER A 14 -15.64 -0.67 -22.99
C SER A 14 -15.84 -1.40 -24.32
N LEU A 15 -16.80 -0.97 -25.14
CA LEU A 15 -17.08 -1.49 -26.48
C LEU A 15 -16.50 -0.56 -27.56
N ASP A 16 -15.60 0.35 -27.20
CA ASP A 16 -15.01 1.38 -28.07
C ASP A 16 -16.02 2.32 -28.74
N GLN A 17 -17.24 2.42 -28.22
CA GLN A 17 -18.26 3.33 -28.74
C GLN A 17 -18.02 4.74 -28.22
N LYS A 18 -17.84 5.68 -29.14
CA LYS A 18 -17.66 7.10 -28.85
C LYS A 18 -19.01 7.79 -28.71
N THR A 19 -19.21 8.47 -27.58
CA THR A 19 -20.38 9.31 -27.32
C THR A 19 -19.95 10.75 -27.06
N SER A 20 -20.46 11.68 -27.85
CA SER A 20 -20.20 13.11 -27.69
C SER A 20 -20.98 13.67 -26.50
N LEU A 21 -20.31 14.42 -25.62
CA LEU A 21 -20.97 15.17 -24.54
C LEU A 21 -21.25 16.61 -24.94
N SER A 22 -20.22 17.31 -25.39
CA SER A 22 -20.28 18.76 -25.60
C SER A 22 -19.25 19.18 -26.64
N SER A 23 -19.59 20.21 -27.41
CA SER A 23 -18.64 20.87 -28.29
C SER A 23 -18.85 22.37 -28.22
N ARG A 24 -17.75 23.13 -28.26
CA ARG A 24 -17.78 24.59 -28.19
C ARG A 24 -16.72 25.19 -29.09
N LEU A 25 -17.08 26.27 -29.77
CA LEU A 25 -16.15 27.16 -30.45
C LEU A 25 -15.65 28.22 -29.47
N ALA A 26 -14.34 28.39 -29.41
CA ALA A 26 -13.64 29.41 -28.65
C ALA A 26 -12.91 30.36 -29.59
N ASN A 27 -12.92 31.64 -29.23
CA ASN A 27 -12.12 32.67 -29.90
C ASN A 27 -11.40 33.47 -28.81
N VAL A 28 -10.08 33.29 -28.73
CA VAL A 28 -9.22 33.89 -27.72
C VAL A 28 -8.19 34.78 -28.40
N ALA A 29 -8.04 36.01 -27.91
CA ALA A 29 -7.00 36.90 -28.36
C ALA A 29 -5.64 36.39 -27.83
N ILE A 30 -4.74 36.05 -28.74
CA ILE A 30 -3.36 35.67 -28.39
C ILE A 30 -2.51 36.93 -28.60
N PRO A 31 -1.80 37.42 -27.57
CA PRO A 31 -0.94 38.60 -27.72
C PRO A 31 0.18 38.32 -28.72
N SER A 32 0.76 39.40 -29.27
CA SER A 32 1.94 39.25 -30.12
C SER A 32 3.06 38.59 -29.32
N GLY A 33 3.64 37.53 -29.88
CA GLY A 33 4.76 36.85 -29.26
C GLY A 33 6.03 37.69 -29.32
N GLU A 34 6.96 37.41 -28.41
CA GLU A 34 8.35 37.88 -28.51
C GLU A 34 9.19 36.83 -29.22
N GLU A 35 10.23 37.27 -29.95
CA GLU A 35 11.14 36.37 -30.64
C GLU A 35 11.81 35.41 -29.64
N ASN A 36 11.95 34.13 -30.03
CA ASN A 36 12.50 33.05 -29.21
C ASN A 36 11.74 32.74 -27.90
N LYS A 37 10.50 33.23 -27.73
CA LYS A 37 9.64 32.90 -26.59
C LYS A 37 8.34 32.26 -27.04
N THR A 38 7.91 31.24 -26.29
CA THR A 38 6.60 30.62 -26.46
C THR A 38 5.65 31.20 -25.43
N ALA A 39 4.51 31.73 -25.89
CA ALA A 39 3.41 32.12 -25.01
C ALA A 39 2.51 30.90 -24.74
N ALA A 40 2.28 30.60 -23.46
CA ALA A 40 1.31 29.63 -23.02
C ALA A 40 0.17 30.35 -22.29
N LEU A 41 -1.06 30.14 -22.75
CA LEU A 41 -2.25 30.70 -22.13
C LEU A 41 -3.13 29.54 -21.64
N SER A 42 -3.54 29.62 -20.37
CA SER A 42 -4.52 28.70 -19.82
C SER A 42 -5.92 29.14 -20.25
N TYR A 43 -6.73 28.17 -20.69
CA TYR A 43 -8.13 28.40 -21.01
C TYR A 43 -8.98 27.45 -20.19
N ASP A 44 -9.64 28.00 -19.18
CA ASP A 44 -10.51 27.22 -18.30
C ASP A 44 -11.90 27.10 -18.91
N TYR A 45 -12.33 25.86 -19.08
CA TYR A 45 -13.68 25.56 -19.51
C TYR A 45 -14.29 24.48 -18.62
N ARG A 46 -15.37 24.86 -17.95
CA ARG A 46 -16.17 23.93 -17.15
C ARG A 46 -17.35 23.47 -17.98
N ILE A 47 -17.41 22.16 -18.23
CA ILE A 47 -18.58 21.53 -18.83
C ILE A 47 -19.67 21.51 -17.76
N MET A 48 -20.86 22.03 -18.06
CA MET A 48 -22.00 21.85 -17.15
C MET A 48 -22.40 20.39 -17.09
N GLN A 49 -22.78 19.95 -15.90
CA GLN A 49 -23.14 18.59 -15.60
C GLN A 49 -24.43 18.26 -16.35
N PHE A 50 -24.37 17.32 -17.29
CA PHE A 50 -25.56 16.81 -17.94
C PHE A 50 -26.35 15.99 -16.93
N GLU A 51 -27.65 16.25 -16.84
CA GLU A 51 -28.56 15.37 -16.12
C GLU A 51 -28.45 13.98 -16.74
N ASN A 52 -28.00 13.00 -15.94
CA ASN A 52 -28.09 11.56 -16.19
C ASN A 52 -27.01 10.88 -17.08
N THR A 53 -25.78 11.39 -17.22
CA THR A 53 -24.77 10.78 -18.13
C THR A 53 -23.44 10.40 -17.49
N SER A 54 -23.36 10.18 -16.18
CA SER A 54 -22.18 9.55 -15.59
C SER A 54 -22.11 8.08 -16.05
N SER A 55 -21.49 7.86 -17.20
CA SER A 55 -21.26 6.53 -17.76
C SER A 55 -19.83 6.10 -17.51
N THR A 56 -19.64 4.82 -17.22
CA THR A 56 -18.30 4.23 -17.06
C THR A 56 -17.57 4.22 -18.39
N GLY A 57 -16.36 4.80 -18.41
CA GLY A 57 -15.53 4.84 -19.60
C GLY A 57 -14.42 5.86 -19.50
N THR A 58 -13.70 6.07 -20.60
CA THR A 58 -12.61 7.04 -20.68
C THR A 58 -13.10 8.31 -21.34
N TYR A 59 -13.02 9.42 -20.62
CA TYR A 59 -13.43 10.75 -21.07
C TYR A 59 -12.24 11.45 -21.69
N TYR A 60 -12.44 12.03 -22.86
CA TYR A 60 -11.42 12.74 -23.62
C TYR A 60 -11.82 14.19 -23.84
N CYS A 61 -10.81 15.04 -23.87
CA CYS A 61 -10.88 16.40 -24.39
C CYS A 61 -10.10 16.43 -25.70
N GLU A 62 -10.74 16.92 -26.75
CA GLU A 62 -10.14 17.08 -28.06
C GLU A 62 -10.25 18.54 -28.49
N VAL A 63 -9.14 19.08 -28.98
CA VAL A 63 -9.09 20.45 -29.47
C VAL A 63 -8.67 20.45 -30.93
N LYS A 64 -9.36 21.23 -31.74
CA LYS A 64 -9.09 21.40 -33.17
C LYS A 64 -8.88 22.88 -33.49
N TRP A 65 -7.74 23.19 -34.09
CA TRP A 65 -7.37 24.51 -34.62
C TRP A 65 -7.06 24.35 -36.11
N ASN A 66 -7.96 24.81 -36.99
CA ASN A 66 -7.83 24.58 -38.44
C ASN A 66 -7.58 23.09 -38.74
N ASP A 67 -6.39 22.75 -39.24
CA ASP A 67 -5.96 21.41 -39.66
C ASP A 67 -5.26 20.62 -38.53
N ILE A 68 -5.01 21.26 -37.38
CA ILE A 68 -4.34 20.64 -36.24
C ILE A 68 -5.39 20.11 -35.27
N GLN A 69 -5.29 18.83 -34.93
CA GLN A 69 -6.11 18.17 -33.93
C GLN A 69 -5.22 17.58 -32.85
N LYS A 70 -5.58 17.80 -31.59
CA LYS A 70 -4.91 17.22 -30.43
C LYS A 70 -5.93 16.69 -29.45
N THR A 71 -5.68 15.47 -28.97
CA THR A 71 -6.50 14.80 -27.97
C THR A 71 -5.70 14.68 -26.68
N GLY A 72 -6.33 15.01 -25.56
CA GLY A 72 -5.76 14.82 -24.23
C GLY A 72 -5.57 13.34 -23.90
N LYS A 73 -4.81 13.05 -22.85
CA LYS A 73 -4.54 11.67 -22.39
C LYS A 73 -5.80 10.89 -21.99
N GLY A 74 -6.87 11.61 -21.69
CA GLY A 74 -8.13 11.06 -21.20
C GLY A 74 -8.11 10.76 -19.70
N VAL A 75 -9.29 10.58 -19.13
CA VAL A 75 -9.50 10.24 -17.72
C VAL A 75 -10.52 9.11 -17.66
N PHE A 76 -10.17 7.99 -17.05
CA PHE A 76 -11.11 6.92 -16.79
C PHE A 76 -12.01 7.28 -15.63
N VAL A 77 -13.32 7.22 -15.84
CA VAL A 77 -14.34 7.44 -14.83
C VAL A 77 -15.11 6.14 -14.66
N LEU A 78 -15.20 5.67 -13.42
CA LEU A 78 -15.99 4.51 -13.04
C LEU A 78 -17.29 4.99 -12.38
N ALA A 79 -18.39 4.90 -13.09
CA ALA A 79 -19.71 5.16 -12.54
C ALA A 79 -20.20 3.93 -11.77
N ARG A 80 -20.65 4.15 -10.54
CA ARG A 80 -21.24 3.13 -9.66
C ARG A 80 -22.51 3.69 -9.05
N ASP A 81 -23.56 2.89 -9.01
CA ASP A 81 -24.83 3.28 -8.39
C ASP A 81 -24.69 3.55 -6.88
N THR A 82 -23.77 2.83 -6.23
CA THR A 82 -23.54 2.89 -4.77
C THR A 82 -22.44 3.87 -4.36
N GLY A 83 -21.82 4.59 -5.31
CA GLY A 83 -20.70 5.50 -5.05
C GLY A 83 -19.36 4.80 -4.78
N TYR A 84 -18.37 5.56 -4.30
CA TYR A 84 -17.06 5.04 -3.93
C TYR A 84 -17.06 4.57 -2.47
N ILE A 85 -16.87 3.27 -2.26
CA ILE A 85 -16.60 2.69 -0.93
C ILE A 85 -15.09 2.55 -0.78
N ASN A 86 -14.52 3.28 0.18
CA ASN A 86 -13.10 3.15 0.49
C ASN A 86 -12.80 1.75 1.03
N THR A 87 -11.93 1.01 0.36
CA THR A 87 -11.58 -0.37 0.72
C THR A 87 -10.57 -0.47 1.86
N SER A 88 -10.06 0.66 2.39
CA SER A 88 -9.13 0.71 3.54
C SER A 88 -9.66 -0.04 4.77
N TYR A 89 -10.99 -0.04 4.95
CA TYR A 89 -11.65 -0.62 6.11
C TYR A 89 -11.33 -2.11 6.31
N GLY A 90 -11.13 -2.87 5.22
CA GLY A 90 -10.78 -4.30 5.32
C GLY A 90 -9.39 -4.54 5.91
N TRP A 91 -8.42 -3.69 5.57
CA TRP A 91 -7.05 -3.78 6.10
C TRP A 91 -7.00 -3.41 7.58
N GLU A 92 -7.70 -2.36 7.98
CA GLU A 92 -7.78 -1.92 9.38
C GLU A 92 -8.41 -3.00 10.28
N ILE A 93 -9.47 -3.67 9.81
CA ILE A 93 -10.10 -4.79 10.54
C ILE A 93 -9.12 -5.94 10.73
N LEU A 94 -8.39 -6.34 9.67
CA LEU A 94 -7.43 -7.46 9.74
C LEU A 94 -6.28 -7.18 10.70
N ILE A 95 -5.74 -5.96 10.67
CA ILE A 95 -4.69 -5.51 11.59
C ILE A 95 -5.22 -5.55 13.03
N THR A 96 -6.39 -4.95 13.27
CA THR A 96 -7.00 -4.89 14.60
C THR A 96 -7.26 -6.28 15.18
N LEU A 97 -7.81 -7.19 14.37
CA LEU A 97 -8.07 -8.57 14.77
C LEU A 97 -6.76 -9.30 15.11
N THR A 98 -5.71 -9.11 14.31
CA THR A 98 -4.42 -9.78 14.51
C THR A 98 -3.74 -9.29 15.78
N VAL A 99 -3.75 -7.97 16.04
CA VAL A 99 -3.22 -7.39 17.28
C VAL A 99 -3.99 -7.91 18.49
N LEU A 100 -5.32 -7.94 18.43
CA LEU A 100 -6.16 -8.46 19.51
C LEU A 100 -5.83 -9.93 19.81
N LEU A 101 -5.75 -10.77 18.78
CA LEU A 101 -5.40 -12.18 18.92
C LEU A 101 -4.00 -12.36 19.51
N ALA A 102 -3.02 -11.58 19.06
CA ALA A 102 -1.65 -11.65 19.58
C ALA A 102 -1.58 -11.31 21.07
N VAL A 103 -2.27 -10.23 21.50
CA VAL A 103 -2.35 -9.83 22.92
C VAL A 103 -3.00 -10.93 23.75
N LEU A 104 -4.10 -11.51 23.28
CA LEU A 104 -4.78 -12.62 23.97
C LEU A 104 -3.88 -13.85 24.08
N SER A 105 -3.16 -14.23 23.02
CA SER A 105 -2.23 -15.37 23.04
C SER A 105 -1.07 -15.17 24.02
N ILE A 106 -0.46 -13.99 24.04
CA ILE A 106 0.61 -13.66 24.99
C ILE A 106 0.09 -13.71 26.42
N THR A 107 -1.07 -13.10 26.67
CA THR A 107 -1.68 -13.04 28.00
C THR A 107 -2.05 -14.43 28.52
N ALA A 108 -2.67 -15.26 27.68
CA ALA A 108 -3.00 -16.64 28.03
C ALA A 108 -1.73 -17.46 28.34
N THR A 109 -0.68 -17.32 27.53
CA THR A 109 0.59 -18.02 27.74
C THR A 109 1.28 -17.59 29.04
N ALA A 110 1.29 -16.28 29.33
CA ALA A 110 1.86 -15.74 30.57
C ALA A 110 1.10 -16.24 31.80
N LEU A 111 -0.24 -16.24 31.77
CA LEU A 111 -1.07 -16.75 32.85
C LEU A 111 -0.86 -18.25 33.10
N LEU A 112 -0.74 -19.06 32.04
CA LEU A 112 -0.45 -20.49 32.15
C LEU A 112 0.92 -20.75 32.80
N LEU A 113 1.95 -20.02 32.39
CA LEU A 113 3.29 -20.13 32.99
C LEU A 113 3.31 -19.65 34.44
N TRP A 114 2.58 -18.58 34.76
CA TRP A 114 2.42 -18.09 36.12
C TRP A 114 1.75 -19.13 37.01
N LYS A 115 0.60 -19.67 36.58
CA LYS A 115 -0.11 -20.74 37.29
C LYS A 115 0.79 -21.97 37.49
N ARG A 116 1.56 -22.38 36.47
CA ARG A 116 2.51 -23.49 36.58
C ARG A 116 3.58 -23.23 37.64
N LYS A 117 4.14 -22.02 37.73
CA LYS A 117 5.12 -21.66 38.77
C LYS A 117 4.52 -21.63 40.17
N VAL A 118 3.29 -21.13 40.33
CA VAL A 118 2.64 -20.99 41.64
C VAL A 118 2.07 -22.32 42.17
N LEU A 119 1.45 -23.14 41.31
CA LEU A 119 0.86 -24.43 41.72
C LEU A 119 1.89 -25.57 41.79
N CYS A 120 2.99 -25.52 41.02
CA CYS A 120 4.04 -26.53 41.03
C CYS A 120 5.44 -25.88 41.07
N PRO A 121 5.96 -25.47 42.25
CA PRO A 121 7.28 -24.83 42.36
C PRO A 121 8.47 -25.73 41.98
N ARG A 122 8.25 -27.01 41.66
CA ARG A 122 9.31 -28.03 41.65
C ARG A 122 9.65 -28.54 40.25
N ARG A 123 10.56 -27.83 39.57
CA ARG A 123 11.47 -28.45 38.56
C ARG A 123 12.73 -27.63 38.23
N ASN A 124 13.22 -26.78 39.14
CA ASN A 124 14.52 -26.10 38.95
C ASN A 124 15.66 -26.67 39.82
N GLN A 125 15.45 -27.80 40.52
CA GLN A 125 16.51 -28.48 41.27
C GLN A 125 17.32 -29.49 40.44
N SER A 126 16.82 -29.91 39.27
CA SER A 126 17.47 -30.96 38.47
C SER A 126 18.74 -30.50 37.72
N ASN A 127 18.97 -29.19 37.58
CA ASN A 127 20.18 -28.67 36.94
C ASN A 127 21.31 -28.34 37.94
N ILE A 128 21.01 -28.23 39.25
CA ILE A 128 22.03 -27.96 40.28
C ILE A 128 22.75 -29.25 40.72
N LEU A 129 22.07 -30.41 40.67
CA LEU A 129 22.70 -31.69 41.01
C LEU A 129 23.73 -32.13 39.96
N ARG A 130 23.54 -31.78 38.69
CA ARG A 130 24.41 -32.22 37.59
C ARG A 130 25.80 -31.57 37.63
N GLN A 131 25.92 -30.35 38.15
CA GLN A 131 27.22 -29.68 38.33
C GLN A 131 28.03 -30.23 39.52
N LYS A 132 27.38 -30.88 40.50
CA LYS A 132 28.09 -31.42 41.68
C LYS A 132 28.80 -32.75 41.43
N MET A 133 28.52 -33.41 40.30
CA MET A 133 29.09 -34.73 39.98
C MET A 133 30.37 -34.65 39.13
N GLU A 134 30.73 -33.47 38.62
CA GLU A 134 31.84 -33.28 37.67
C GLU A 134 33.11 -32.69 38.32
N THR A 135 33.24 -32.79 39.65
CA THR A 135 34.45 -32.38 40.39
C THR A 135 34.92 -33.45 41.39
N GLN A 136 34.87 -34.72 41.01
CA GLN A 136 35.71 -35.74 41.66
C GLN A 136 36.77 -36.24 40.69
N LEU A 137 38.01 -35.81 40.90
CA LEU A 137 39.19 -36.47 40.37
C LEU A 137 39.33 -37.86 41.04
N PRO A 138 39.71 -38.93 40.32
CA PRO A 138 40.05 -40.18 40.96
C PRO A 138 41.33 -40.00 41.80
N SER A 139 41.27 -40.40 43.08
CA SER A 139 42.42 -40.45 43.98
C SER A 139 43.43 -41.48 43.48
N ALA A 140 44.63 -41.04 43.12
CA ALA A 140 45.74 -41.91 42.72
C ALA A 140 46.33 -42.62 43.95
N SER A 141 46.49 -43.94 43.88
CA SER A 141 47.19 -44.76 44.89
C SER A 141 48.69 -44.42 44.93
N PRO A 142 49.35 -44.51 46.09
CA PRO A 142 50.78 -44.21 46.20
C PRO A 142 51.65 -45.29 45.51
N PRO A 143 52.82 -44.94 44.95
CA PRO A 143 53.69 -45.88 44.25
C PRO A 143 54.38 -46.86 45.21
N SER A 144 54.55 -48.12 44.76
CA SER A 144 55.25 -49.18 45.48
C SER A 144 56.75 -48.87 45.66
N PRO A 145 57.38 -49.26 46.80
CA PRO A 145 58.79 -49.01 47.04
C PRO A 145 59.70 -49.91 46.16
N PRO A 146 60.92 -49.43 45.80
CA PRO A 146 61.83 -50.15 44.92
C PRO A 146 62.55 -51.32 45.61
N PRO A 147 63.03 -52.33 44.85
CA PRO A 147 63.64 -53.53 45.40
C PRO A 147 65.05 -53.26 45.98
N VAL A 148 65.33 -53.90 47.12
CA VAL A 148 66.66 -53.97 47.74
C VAL A 148 67.42 -55.12 47.11
N TYR A 149 68.66 -54.87 46.70
CA TYR A 149 69.62 -55.89 46.27
C TYR A 149 70.75 -55.99 47.32
N ASP A 150 71.09 -57.23 47.70
CA ASP A 150 72.40 -57.61 48.25
C ASP A 150 73.18 -58.38 47.18
#